data_AF-A0A4U2Y8D0-F1
#
_entry.id   AF-A0A4U2Y8D0-F1
#
_cell.length_a   1.000
_cell.length_b   1.000
_cell.length_c   1.000
_cell.angle_alpha   90.00
_cell.angle_beta   90.00
_cell.angle_gamma   90.00
#
_symmetry.space_group_name_H-M   'P 1'
#
loop_
_entity.id
_entity.type
_entity.pdbx_description
1 polymer ?
#
loop_
_entity_poly.entity_id
_entity_poly.type
_entity_poly.pdbx_seq_one_letter_code
_entity_poly.pdbx_strand_id
1 'polypeptide(L)'
;MIKKINGGFFLYWEYEELFEAINELYQDALQMNMSSTKALSRALSEFETTMNLGVFEKSIIIIAYGEILLTHSEVFHKSKEFLLKEMYDLNMQQLEGKLTLEQFNDLNARKNLILEKIEQKPITYILD
;
A
#
# COMPACT_ATOMS: atom_id res chain seq x y z
N MET A 1 3.34 15.91 -1.31
CA MET A 1 3.57 17.38 -1.45
C MET A 1 4.84 17.69 -2.27
N ILE A 2 4.85 18.60 -3.27
CA ILE A 2 6.09 18.92 -4.02
C ILE A 2 6.93 19.93 -3.23
N LYS A 3 8.14 19.56 -2.80
CA LYS A 3 9.09 20.47 -2.14
C LYS A 3 10.25 20.79 -3.09
N LYS A 4 10.57 22.09 -3.23
CA LYS A 4 11.66 22.58 -4.08
C LYS A 4 12.97 22.54 -3.30
N ILE A 5 13.96 21.80 -3.79
CA ILE A 5 15.32 21.80 -3.21
C ILE A 5 16.32 21.83 -4.37
N ASN A 6 17.28 22.76 -4.33
CA ASN A 6 18.41 22.86 -5.26
C ASN A 6 18.07 22.78 -6.77
N GLY A 7 17.01 23.47 -7.19
CA GLY A 7 16.69 23.65 -8.62
C GLY A 7 15.87 22.53 -9.27
N GLY A 8 15.53 21.47 -8.53
CA GLY A 8 14.59 20.42 -8.97
C GLY A 8 13.30 20.40 -8.15
N PHE A 9 12.21 19.94 -8.77
CA PHE A 9 10.98 19.58 -8.07
C PHE A 9 11.08 18.09 -7.71
N PHE A 10 11.13 17.78 -6.42
CA PHE A 10 11.02 16.40 -5.94
C PHE A 10 9.68 16.26 -5.22
N LEU A 11 8.93 15.21 -5.60
CA LEU A 11 7.73 14.80 -4.89
C LEU A 11 8.21 14.20 -3.56
N TYR A 12 7.90 14.86 -2.44
CA TYR A 12 8.21 14.34 -1.12
C TYR A 12 6.91 13.90 -0.46
N TRP A 13 6.89 12.67 0.00
CA TRP A 13 5.78 12.06 0.70
C TRP A 13 6.15 11.90 2.16
N GLU A 14 5.28 12.34 3.05
CA GLU A 14 5.41 12.01 4.46
C GLU A 14 4.79 10.62 4.73
N TYR A 15 5.22 9.95 5.79
CA TYR A 15 4.80 8.58 6.14
C TYR A 15 3.27 8.42 6.14
N GLU A 16 2.55 9.29 6.85
CA GLU A 16 1.08 9.23 6.92
C GLU A 16 0.37 9.78 5.69
N GLU A 17 0.99 10.71 4.97
CA GLU A 17 0.42 11.28 3.74
C GLU A 17 0.15 10.17 2.70
N LEU A 18 1.04 9.17 2.61
CA LEU A 18 0.85 8.05 1.68
C LEU A 18 -0.26 7.09 2.12
N PHE A 19 -0.35 6.80 3.44
CA PHE A 19 -1.44 5.97 3.97
C PHE A 19 -2.80 6.65 3.78
N GLU A 20 -2.89 7.94 4.03
CA GLU A 20 -4.11 8.74 3.83
C GLU A 20 -4.49 8.76 2.35
N ALA A 21 -3.55 9.11 1.47
CA ALA A 21 -3.84 9.31 0.04
C ALA A 21 -4.35 8.03 -0.66
N ILE A 22 -3.81 6.85 -0.33
CA ILE A 22 -4.32 5.59 -0.91
C ILE A 22 -5.68 5.20 -0.35
N ASN A 23 -5.93 5.42 0.95
CA ASN A 23 -7.23 5.19 1.54
C ASN A 23 -8.29 6.13 0.96
N GLU A 24 -7.97 7.41 0.80
CA GLU A 24 -8.85 8.41 0.17
C GLU A 24 -9.23 7.99 -1.26
N LEU A 25 -8.25 7.63 -2.10
CA LEU A 25 -8.52 7.18 -3.47
C LEU A 25 -9.37 5.90 -3.53
N TYR A 26 -9.17 4.98 -2.59
CA TYR A 26 -10.01 3.79 -2.46
C TYR A 26 -11.45 4.16 -2.05
N GLN A 27 -11.63 5.00 -1.04
CA GLN A 27 -12.95 5.43 -0.57
C GLN A 27 -13.70 6.24 -1.64
N ASP A 28 -13.02 7.14 -2.34
CA ASP A 28 -13.61 7.90 -3.45
C ASP A 28 -14.10 6.97 -4.57
N ALA A 29 -13.33 5.93 -4.90
CA ALA A 29 -13.73 4.95 -5.89
C ALA A 29 -14.96 4.14 -5.44
N LEU A 30 -15.07 3.78 -4.15
CA LEU A 30 -16.28 3.16 -3.60
C LEU A 30 -17.49 4.10 -3.70
N GLN A 31 -17.32 5.39 -3.40
CA GLN A 31 -18.38 6.40 -3.53
C GLN A 31 -18.84 6.57 -4.99
N MET A 32 -17.98 6.26 -5.96
CA MET A 32 -18.31 6.19 -7.39
C MET A 32 -18.99 4.87 -7.80
N ASN A 33 -19.49 4.07 -6.85
CA ASN A 33 -20.12 2.77 -7.06
C ASN A 33 -19.22 1.72 -7.73
N MET A 34 -17.90 1.78 -7.52
CA MET A 34 -17.01 0.69 -7.92
C MET A 34 -17.09 -0.46 -6.91
N SER A 35 -16.92 -1.69 -7.41
CA SER A 35 -16.72 -2.87 -6.55
C SER A 35 -15.42 -2.74 -5.74
N SER A 36 -15.29 -3.52 -4.67
CA SER A 36 -14.16 -3.37 -3.74
C SER A 36 -12.83 -3.73 -4.40
N THR A 37 -12.80 -4.78 -5.24
CA THR A 37 -11.59 -5.13 -6.00
C THR A 37 -11.25 -4.06 -7.03
N LYS A 38 -12.26 -3.51 -7.73
CA LYS A 38 -12.03 -2.48 -8.75
C LYS A 38 -11.55 -1.17 -8.13
N ALA A 39 -12.13 -0.77 -7.00
CA ALA A 39 -11.72 0.41 -6.25
C ALA A 39 -10.26 0.27 -5.77
N LEU A 40 -9.90 -0.88 -5.21
CA LEU A 40 -8.54 -1.15 -4.74
C LEU A 40 -7.53 -1.18 -5.90
N SER A 41 -7.88 -1.83 -7.01
CA SER A 41 -7.05 -1.86 -8.22
C SER A 41 -6.82 -0.46 -8.79
N ARG A 42 -7.87 0.36 -8.87
CA ARG A 42 -7.78 1.76 -9.28
C ARG A 42 -6.85 2.54 -8.36
N ALA A 43 -7.06 2.47 -7.04
CA ALA A 43 -6.21 3.17 -6.08
C ALA A 43 -4.74 2.79 -6.25
N LEU A 44 -4.42 1.49 -6.34
CA LEU A 44 -3.05 1.04 -6.56
C LEU A 44 -2.44 1.56 -7.87
N SER A 45 -3.22 1.58 -8.96
CA SER A 45 -2.73 2.01 -10.27
C SER A 45 -2.26 3.47 -10.31
N GLU A 46 -2.93 4.34 -9.55
CA GLU A 46 -2.54 5.77 -9.43
C GLU A 46 -1.17 5.94 -8.74
N PHE A 47 -0.73 4.95 -7.95
CA PHE A 47 0.55 4.99 -7.23
C PHE A 47 1.68 4.21 -7.91
N GLU A 48 1.49 3.61 -9.08
CA GLU A 48 2.54 2.86 -9.78
C GLU A 48 3.82 3.67 -9.99
N THR A 49 3.68 4.94 -10.41
CA THR A 49 4.85 5.83 -10.57
C THR A 49 5.48 6.18 -9.21
N THR A 50 4.67 6.35 -8.17
CA THR A 50 5.13 6.67 -6.81
C THR A 50 5.91 5.52 -6.19
N MET A 51 5.47 4.27 -6.39
CA MET A 51 6.21 3.08 -5.95
C MET A 51 7.58 2.95 -6.61
N ASN A 52 7.78 3.56 -7.79
CA ASN A 52 9.06 3.56 -8.49
C ASN A 52 10.02 4.65 -8.00
N LEU A 53 9.60 5.56 -7.12
CA LEU A 53 10.47 6.59 -6.54
C LEU A 53 11.48 6.00 -5.55
N GLY A 54 11.10 4.94 -4.84
CA GLY A 54 11.97 4.33 -3.85
C GLY A 54 11.28 3.29 -2.98
N VAL A 55 12.10 2.63 -2.17
CA VAL A 55 11.66 1.61 -1.21
C VAL A 55 10.74 2.17 -0.12
N PHE A 56 10.89 3.46 0.23
CA PHE A 56 10.03 4.10 1.23
C PHE A 56 8.59 4.16 0.74
N GLU A 57 8.38 4.77 -0.42
CA GLU A 57 7.06 4.92 -1.05
C GLU A 57 6.45 3.54 -1.29
N LYS A 58 7.22 2.65 -1.92
CA LYS A 58 6.77 1.29 -2.23
C LYS A 58 6.32 0.54 -0.97
N SER A 59 7.09 0.61 0.12
CA SER A 59 6.75 -0.12 1.35
C SER A 59 5.43 0.34 1.95
N ILE A 60 5.23 1.66 2.04
CA ILE A 60 4.00 2.23 2.60
C ILE A 60 2.80 1.88 1.73
N ILE A 61 2.91 2.06 0.41
CA ILE A 61 1.83 1.80 -0.54
C ILE A 61 1.41 0.31 -0.52
N ILE A 62 2.37 -0.61 -0.53
CA ILE A 62 2.08 -2.06 -0.49
C ILE A 62 1.46 -2.47 0.85
N ILE A 63 1.92 -1.88 1.97
CA ILE A 63 1.35 -2.15 3.29
C ILE A 63 -0.08 -1.60 3.39
N ALA A 64 -0.32 -0.36 2.97
CA ALA A 64 -1.66 0.21 2.94
C ALA A 64 -2.62 -0.56 2.02
N TYR A 65 -2.15 -0.99 0.85
CA TYR A 65 -2.90 -1.89 -0.03
C TYR A 65 -3.30 -3.19 0.70
N GLY A 66 -2.37 -3.79 1.45
CA GLY A 66 -2.63 -4.98 2.25
C GLY A 66 -3.65 -4.74 3.36
N GLU A 67 -3.58 -3.61 4.06
CA GLU A 67 -4.57 -3.23 5.08
C GLU A 67 -5.97 -3.11 4.48
N ILE A 68 -6.11 -2.42 3.34
CA ILE A 68 -7.40 -2.31 2.64
C ILE A 68 -7.88 -3.68 2.20
N LEU A 69 -7.02 -4.51 1.61
CA LEU A 69 -7.39 -5.86 1.16
C LEU A 69 -7.90 -6.73 2.31
N LEU A 70 -7.37 -6.57 3.52
CA LEU A 70 -7.86 -7.25 4.72
C LEU A 70 -9.24 -6.80 5.18
N THR A 71 -9.76 -5.67 4.70
CA THR A 71 -11.14 -5.25 5.01
C THR A 71 -12.18 -6.02 4.18
N HIS A 72 -11.78 -6.61 3.05
CA HIS A 72 -12.68 -7.35 2.18
C HIS A 72 -13.13 -8.66 2.84
N SER A 73 -14.38 -9.06 2.61
CA SER A 73 -14.92 -10.33 3.13
C SER A 73 -14.20 -11.54 2.54
N GLU A 74 -13.91 -11.46 1.24
CA GLU A 74 -13.12 -12.43 0.48
C GLU A 74 -12.05 -11.69 -0.31
N VAL A 75 -10.93 -12.35 -0.55
CA VAL A 75 -9.78 -11.78 -1.26
C VAL A 75 -9.68 -12.42 -2.64
N PHE A 76 -9.63 -11.60 -3.68
CA PHE A 76 -9.37 -12.09 -5.03
C PHE A 76 -7.96 -12.71 -5.11
N HIS A 77 -7.84 -13.94 -5.62
CA HIS A 77 -6.58 -14.70 -5.59
C HIS A 77 -5.38 -13.93 -6.15
N LYS A 78 -5.53 -13.21 -7.27
CA LYS A 78 -4.42 -12.44 -7.85
C LYS A 78 -3.99 -11.26 -6.98
N SER A 79 -4.93 -10.62 -6.27
CA SER A 79 -4.62 -9.55 -5.32
C SER A 79 -3.80 -10.09 -4.15
N LYS A 80 -4.14 -11.29 -3.64
CA LYS A 80 -3.35 -11.99 -2.62
C LYS A 80 -1.95 -12.36 -3.13
N GLU A 81 -1.87 -12.99 -4.31
CA GLU A 81 -0.59 -13.38 -4.91
C GLU A 81 0.33 -12.17 -5.13
N PHE A 82 -0.21 -11.07 -5.66
CA PHE A 82 0.49 -9.82 -5.83
C PHE A 82 1.00 -9.27 -4.49
N LEU A 83 0.12 -9.14 -3.49
CA LEU A 83 0.48 -8.63 -2.17
C LEU A 83 1.61 -9.44 -1.53
N LEU A 84 1.49 -10.77 -1.52
CA LEU A 84 2.50 -11.64 -0.91
C LEU A 84 3.84 -11.50 -1.63
N LYS A 85 3.84 -11.53 -2.97
CA LYS A 85 5.05 -11.34 -3.77
C LYS A 85 5.74 -10.02 -3.39
N GLU A 86 5.01 -8.90 -3.43
CA GLU A 86 5.60 -7.60 -3.14
C GLU A 86 6.08 -7.51 -1.69
N MET A 87 5.33 -8.03 -0.72
CA MET A 87 5.72 -8.03 0.70
C MET A 87 7.00 -8.82 0.98
N TYR A 88 7.20 -9.96 0.31
CA TYR A 88 8.43 -10.74 0.44
C TYR A 88 9.62 -10.08 -0.27
N ASP A 89 9.37 -9.34 -1.36
CA ASP A 89 10.40 -8.59 -2.08
C ASP A 89 10.80 -7.28 -1.36
N LEU A 90 10.02 -6.79 -0.38
CA LEU A 90 10.34 -5.58 0.37
C LEU A 90 11.59 -5.75 1.25
N ASN A 91 12.65 -5.02 0.91
CA ASN A 91 13.84 -4.90 1.74
C ASN A 91 13.66 -3.82 2.82
N MET A 92 13.10 -4.21 3.96
CA MET A 92 12.82 -3.30 5.08
C MET A 92 14.09 -2.63 5.63
N GLN A 93 15.27 -3.25 5.54
CA GLN A 93 16.52 -2.65 6.04
C GLN A 93 16.85 -1.33 5.33
N GLN A 94 16.44 -1.15 4.07
CA GLN A 94 16.67 0.10 3.34
C GLN A 94 15.81 1.28 3.85
N LEU A 95 14.87 1.02 4.77
CA LEU A 95 14.07 2.04 5.45
C LEU A 95 14.77 2.59 6.70
N GLU A 96 15.84 1.95 7.17
CA GLU A 96 16.65 2.46 8.27
C GLU A 96 17.22 3.84 7.89
N GLY A 97 16.97 4.83 8.75
CA GLY A 97 17.37 6.23 8.51
C GLY A 97 16.49 7.01 7.53
N LYS A 98 15.50 6.36 6.88
CA LYS A 98 14.42 7.05 6.14
C LYS A 98 13.19 7.29 7.00
N LEU A 99 12.92 6.36 7.93
CA LEU A 99 11.85 6.43 8.91
C LEU A 99 12.41 6.78 10.29
N THR A 100 11.58 7.39 11.13
CA THR A 100 11.85 7.40 12.57
C THR A 100 11.78 5.95 13.11
N LEU A 101 12.40 5.69 14.26
CA LEU A 101 12.33 4.37 14.89
C LEU A 101 10.88 3.93 15.16
N GLU A 102 10.02 4.88 15.54
CA GLU A 102 8.60 4.64 15.76
C GLU A 102 7.88 4.21 14.47
N GLN A 103 8.03 4.97 13.39
CA GLN A 103 7.42 4.65 12.10
C GLN A 103 7.95 3.34 11.51
N PHE A 104 9.23 3.06 11.67
CA PHE A 104 9.82 1.80 11.23
C PHE A 104 9.22 0.60 11.98
N ASN A 105 9.07 0.72 13.30
CA ASN A 105 8.47 -0.33 14.11
C ASN A 105 6.98 -0.52 13.80
N ASP A 106 6.25 0.59 13.63
CA ASP A 106 4.84 0.57 13.21
C ASP A 106 4.67 -0.13 11.85
N LEU A 107 5.44 0.27 10.85
CA LEU A 107 5.38 -0.30 9.51
C LEU A 107 5.70 -1.80 9.50
N ASN A 108 6.70 -2.24 10.28
CA ASN A 108 7.00 -3.66 10.45
C ASN A 108 5.87 -4.43 11.14
N ALA A 109 5.26 -3.84 12.18
CA ALA A 109 4.13 -4.46 12.87
C ALA A 109 2.94 -4.66 11.93
N ARG A 110 2.61 -3.64 11.12
CA ARG A 110 1.57 -3.71 10.09
C ARG A 110 1.87 -4.78 9.04
N LYS A 111 3.10 -4.81 8.50
CA LYS A 111 3.54 -5.86 7.56
C LYS A 111 3.32 -7.26 8.11
N ASN A 112 3.78 -7.52 9.34
CA ASN A 112 3.65 -8.83 9.97
C ASN A 112 2.20 -9.22 10.21
N LEU A 113 1.37 -8.27 10.67
CA LEU A 113 -0.06 -8.48 10.86
C LEU A 113 -0.76 -8.85 9.54
N ILE A 114 -0.37 -8.20 8.44
CA ILE A 114 -0.93 -8.49 7.12
C ILE A 114 -0.58 -9.90 6.67
N LEU A 115 0.70 -10.27 6.76
CA LEU A 115 1.19 -11.59 6.38
C LEU A 115 0.50 -12.70 7.20
N GLU A 116 0.26 -12.48 8.48
CA GLU A 116 -0.47 -13.42 9.34
C GLU A 116 -1.95 -13.57 8.93
N LYS A 117 -2.64 -12.44 8.74
CA LYS A 117 -4.09 -12.43 8.52
C LYS A 117 -4.50 -12.79 7.10
N ILE A 118 -3.69 -12.45 6.10
CA ILE A 118 -4.02 -12.69 4.69
C ILE A 118 -4.06 -14.19 4.36
N GLU A 119 -3.34 -15.01 5.12
CA GLU A 119 -3.38 -16.46 4.96
C GLU A 119 -4.71 -17.07 5.42
N GLN A 120 -5.40 -16.40 6.33
CA GLN A 120 -6.67 -16.87 6.91
C GLN A 120 -7.89 -16.34 6.15
N LYS A 121 -7.70 -15.43 5.18
CA LYS A 121 -8.79 -14.83 4.43
C LYS A 121 -9.39 -15.81 3.41
N PRO A 122 -10.73 -15.91 3.30
CA PRO A 122 -11.37 -16.63 2.21
C PRO A 122 -10.89 -16.08 0.86
N ILE A 123 -10.63 -16.98 -0.08
CA ILE A 123 -10.18 -16.62 -1.43
C ILE A 123 -11.33 -16.79 -2.41
N THR A 124 -11.48 -15.82 -3.31
CA THR A 124 -12.37 -15.91 -4.47
C THR A 124 -11.60 -15.86 -5.79
N TYR A 125 -12.16 -16.54 -6.80
CA TYR A 125 -11.67 -16.53 -8.18
C TYR A 125 -12.55 -15.66 -9.08
N ILE A 126 -13.63 -15.09 -8.53
CA ILE A 126 -14.56 -14.23 -9.23
C ILE A 126 -14.20 -12.78 -8.85
N LEU A 127 -14.11 -11.91 -9.85
CA LEU A 127 -13.96 -10.48 -9.64
C LEU A 127 -15.35 -9.90 -9.34
N ASP A 128 -15.47 -9.13 -8.26
CA ASP A 128 -16.69 -8.41 -7.89
C ASP A 128 -16.91 -7.15 -8.73
#